data_AF-C1N5U2-F1
#
_entry.id   AF-C1N5U2-F1
#
_cell.length_a   1.000
_cell.length_b   1.000
_cell.length_c   1.000
_cell.angle_alpha   90.00
_cell.angle_beta   90.00
_cell.angle_gamma   90.00
#
_symmetry.space_group_name_H-M   'P 1'
#
loop_
_entity.id
_entity.type
_entity.pdbx_description
1 polymer ?
#
loop_
_entity_poly.entity_id
_entity_poly.type
_entity_poly.pdbx_seq_one_letter_code
_entity_poly.pdbx_strand_id
1 'polypeptide(L)'
;MGPCLAKPAPELTPEDVVGVLQDRGWTAEIVKAADVADLVDVSPTGYLKCVDGRAVDHNNTAGPKMLGGVYAIAHNRGKKTTADLEAICAEVAKAGHVPSVHGDGDGNMLGCGYCKLWLTGKFADLDPVKGAPPTYSADEGAAAVKSGGGKVEMCKGKHAEKFVYINFVADKTVEPNGDNQKFVVDAWCAKKFKLDIPSYLVTAAATVERLGGPKIAKLVVP
;
A
#
# COMPACT_ATOMS: atom_id res chain seq x y z
N MET A 1 2.46 -4.08 44.64
CA MET A 1 1.88 -3.14 43.66
C MET A 1 1.76 -3.92 42.36
N GLY A 2 0.54 -4.25 41.94
CA GLY A 2 0.32 -5.00 40.70
C GLY A 2 0.61 -4.13 39.48
N PRO A 3 1.05 -4.71 38.35
CA PRO A 3 1.24 -3.96 37.12
C PRO A 3 -0.10 -3.36 36.69
N CYS A 4 -0.13 -2.04 36.54
CA CYS A 4 -1.24 -1.32 35.94
C CYS A 4 -1.29 -1.77 34.46
N LEU A 5 -2.21 -2.68 34.15
CA LEU A 5 -2.51 -3.05 32.77
C LEU A 5 -3.08 -1.81 32.10
N ALA A 6 -2.24 -1.09 31.36
CA ALA A 6 -2.67 0.03 30.56
C ALA A 6 -3.80 -0.45 29.63
N LYS A 7 -4.93 0.27 29.66
CA LYS A 7 -6.04 0.03 28.73
C LYS A 7 -5.47 0.11 27.30
N PRO A 8 -5.74 -0.87 26.43
CA PRO A 8 -5.29 -0.78 25.04
C PRO A 8 -5.81 0.53 24.43
N ALA A 9 -4.95 1.19 23.65
CA ALA A 9 -5.35 2.38 22.91
C ALA A 9 -6.61 2.06 22.08
N PRO A 10 -7.58 2.99 21.98
CA PRO A 10 -8.77 2.77 21.16
C PRO A 10 -8.37 2.44 19.71
N GLU A 11 -9.08 1.47 19.13
CA GLU A 11 -8.87 1.07 17.73
C GLU A 11 -9.31 2.21 16.81
N LEU A 12 -8.49 2.52 15.81
CA LEU A 12 -8.76 3.57 14.82
C LEU A 12 -10.04 3.25 14.04
N THR A 13 -11.02 4.16 14.04
CA THR A 13 -12.28 4.00 13.32
C THR A 13 -12.22 4.61 11.91
N PRO A 14 -13.11 4.19 10.97
CA PRO A 14 -13.26 4.88 9.69
C PRO A 14 -13.57 6.38 9.84
N GLU A 15 -14.36 6.76 10.83
CA GLU A 15 -14.70 8.16 11.13
C GLU A 15 -13.46 8.97 11.53
N ASP A 16 -12.56 8.39 12.34
CA ASP A 16 -11.28 9.02 12.69
C ASP A 16 -10.43 9.25 11.42
N VAL A 17 -10.41 8.29 10.50
CA VAL A 17 -9.67 8.39 9.23
C VAL A 17 -10.28 9.47 8.34
N VAL A 18 -11.62 9.59 8.28
CA VAL A 18 -12.30 10.70 7.58
C VAL A 18 -11.85 12.04 8.14
N GLY A 19 -11.89 12.22 9.47
CA GLY A 19 -11.47 13.45 10.12
C GLY A 19 -10.03 13.84 9.77
N VAL A 20 -9.10 12.89 9.89
CA VAL A 20 -7.69 13.11 9.55
C VAL A 20 -7.51 13.49 8.07
N LEU A 21 -8.24 12.87 7.15
CA LEU A 21 -8.14 13.21 5.73
C LEU A 21 -8.71 14.60 5.44
N GLN A 22 -9.85 14.95 6.05
CA GLN A 22 -10.47 16.26 5.91
C GLN A 22 -9.58 17.39 6.45
N ASP A 23 -8.90 17.17 7.58
CA ASP A 23 -7.91 18.11 8.13
C ASP A 23 -6.72 18.33 7.18
N ARG A 24 -6.40 17.33 6.35
CA ARG A 24 -5.40 17.43 5.27
C ARG A 24 -5.96 18.05 4.00
N GLY A 25 -7.21 18.50 3.99
CA GLY A 25 -7.89 19.09 2.85
C GLY A 25 -8.30 18.08 1.77
N TRP A 26 -8.70 16.87 2.17
CA TRP A 26 -9.33 15.89 1.30
C TRP A 26 -10.85 15.93 1.40
N THR A 27 -11.52 15.53 0.33
CA THR A 27 -12.91 15.08 0.41
C THR A 27 -12.90 13.60 0.80
N ALA A 28 -13.53 13.23 1.92
CA ALA A 28 -13.59 11.84 2.36
C ALA A 28 -15.02 11.46 2.76
N GLU A 29 -15.47 10.28 2.32
CA GLU A 29 -16.78 9.71 2.65
C GLU A 29 -16.65 8.22 3.01
N ILE A 30 -17.59 7.71 3.81
CA ILE A 30 -17.71 6.27 4.11
C ILE A 30 -18.76 5.67 3.17
N VAL A 31 -18.44 4.53 2.55
CA VAL A 31 -19.32 3.78 1.66
C VAL A 31 -19.39 2.32 2.11
N LYS A 32 -20.53 1.66 1.90
CA LYS A 32 -20.69 0.24 2.25
C LYS A 32 -20.12 -0.66 1.15
N ALA A 33 -19.60 -1.82 1.53
CA ALA A 33 -19.09 -2.83 0.61
C ALA A 33 -20.14 -3.24 -0.44
N ALA A 34 -21.41 -3.30 -0.03
CA ALA A 34 -22.54 -3.63 -0.92
C ALA A 34 -22.72 -2.61 -2.06
N ASP A 35 -22.24 -1.38 -1.91
CA ASP A 35 -22.36 -0.31 -2.90
C ASP A 35 -21.10 -0.21 -3.80
N VAL A 36 -20.07 -1.04 -3.56
CA VAL A 36 -18.84 -1.09 -4.35
C VAL A 36 -18.89 -2.27 -5.32
N ALA A 37 -19.39 -1.99 -6.53
CA ALA A 37 -19.68 -3.02 -7.54
C ALA A 37 -18.47 -3.86 -8.01
N ASP A 38 -17.24 -3.34 -7.87
CA ASP A 38 -16.01 -4.02 -8.31
C ASP A 38 -15.12 -4.49 -7.16
N LEU A 39 -15.72 -4.67 -5.99
CA LEU A 39 -15.09 -5.36 -4.86
C LEU A 39 -15.09 -6.87 -5.11
N VAL A 40 -13.91 -7.48 -5.13
CA VAL A 40 -13.69 -8.90 -5.39
C VAL A 40 -13.00 -9.58 -4.21
N ASP A 41 -13.16 -10.90 -4.10
CA ASP A 41 -12.40 -11.70 -3.14
C ASP A 41 -10.92 -11.73 -3.50
N VAL A 42 -10.07 -11.70 -2.47
CA VAL A 42 -8.64 -11.86 -2.66
C VAL A 42 -8.33 -13.29 -3.10
N SER A 43 -7.62 -13.41 -4.21
CA SER A 43 -7.08 -14.66 -4.72
C SER A 43 -5.72 -14.98 -4.06
N PRO A 44 -5.50 -16.24 -3.62
CA PRO A 44 -4.19 -16.69 -3.13
C PRO A 44 -3.07 -16.60 -4.18
N THR A 45 -3.41 -16.58 -5.47
CA THR A 45 -2.45 -16.39 -6.58
C THR A 45 -2.33 -14.93 -7.01
N GLY A 46 -3.12 -14.04 -6.43
CA GLY A 46 -3.06 -12.60 -6.64
C GLY A 46 -1.84 -12.00 -5.97
N TYR A 47 -1.23 -11.00 -6.62
CA TYR A 47 -0.05 -10.36 -6.07
C TYR A 47 -0.45 -9.38 -4.97
N LEU A 48 0.24 -9.40 -3.83
CA LEU A 48 0.26 -8.26 -2.91
C LEU A 48 1.07 -7.17 -3.61
N LYS A 49 0.37 -6.22 -4.22
CA LYS A 49 0.92 -5.27 -5.19
C LYS A 49 0.63 -3.82 -4.84
N CYS A 50 1.09 -2.91 -5.68
CA CYS A 50 0.92 -1.48 -5.47
C CYS A 50 -0.54 -1.04 -5.48
N VAL A 51 -0.80 0.11 -4.85
CA VAL A 51 -2.06 0.84 -4.91
C VAL A 51 -2.33 1.47 -6.28
N ASP A 52 -1.32 1.50 -7.15
CA ASP A 52 -1.32 2.08 -8.50
C ASP A 52 -2.55 1.64 -9.32
N GLY A 53 -3.25 2.62 -9.91
CA GLY A 53 -4.48 2.39 -10.66
C GLY A 53 -4.25 1.98 -12.11
N ARG A 54 -3.01 2.03 -12.62
CA ARG A 54 -2.66 1.68 -14.00
C ARG A 54 -2.85 0.19 -14.28
N ALA A 55 -3.05 -0.12 -15.57
CA ALA A 55 -3.02 -1.50 -16.06
C ALA A 55 -1.62 -2.12 -15.90
N VAL A 56 -1.52 -3.45 -15.89
CA VAL A 56 -0.27 -4.18 -15.62
C VAL A 56 0.00 -5.27 -16.65
N ASP A 57 1.15 -5.93 -16.55
CA ASP A 57 1.66 -6.91 -17.51
C ASP A 57 1.28 -8.37 -17.21
N HIS A 58 0.41 -8.59 -16.22
CA HIS A 58 -0.09 -9.91 -15.85
C HIS A 58 -1.57 -9.89 -15.43
N ASN A 59 -2.17 -11.08 -15.27
CA ASN A 59 -3.58 -11.23 -14.89
C ASN A 59 -3.79 -11.60 -13.39
N ASN A 60 -2.72 -11.76 -12.62
CA ASN A 60 -2.77 -12.06 -11.18
C ASN A 60 -3.04 -10.83 -10.30
N THR A 61 -4.10 -10.08 -10.59
CA THR A 61 -4.37 -8.75 -10.03
C THR A 61 -5.25 -8.72 -8.79
N ALA A 62 -5.99 -9.79 -8.51
CA ALA A 62 -6.88 -9.93 -7.35
C ALA A 62 -6.14 -10.24 -6.02
N GLY A 63 -4.94 -9.68 -5.79
CA GLY A 63 -4.27 -9.71 -4.48
C GLY A 63 -4.40 -8.40 -3.72
N PRO A 64 -4.01 -8.31 -2.43
CA PRO A 64 -4.15 -7.07 -1.66
C PRO A 64 -3.32 -5.91 -2.23
N LYS A 65 -3.79 -4.68 -2.04
CA LYS A 65 -3.15 -3.45 -2.52
C LYS A 65 -2.50 -2.67 -1.38
N MET A 66 -1.17 -2.55 -1.41
CA MET A 66 -0.38 -1.80 -0.44
C MET A 66 0.60 -0.86 -1.13
N LEU A 67 1.01 0.23 -0.46
CA LEU A 67 1.91 1.24 -1.06
C LEU A 67 3.23 0.60 -1.58
N GLY A 68 3.43 0.61 -2.90
CA GLY A 68 4.58 -0.04 -3.53
C GLY A 68 4.69 -1.56 -3.31
N GLY A 69 3.59 -2.24 -2.97
CA GLY A 69 3.60 -3.66 -2.65
C GLY A 69 4.29 -3.93 -1.31
N VAL A 70 5.27 -4.83 -1.29
CA VAL A 70 5.99 -5.19 -0.04
C VAL A 70 6.82 -4.05 0.55
N TYR A 71 7.11 -2.99 -0.22
CA TYR A 71 7.76 -1.79 0.31
C TYR A 71 6.98 -1.13 1.44
N ALA A 72 5.64 -1.17 1.43
CA ALA A 72 4.81 -0.65 2.52
C ALA A 72 5.12 -1.30 3.86
N ILE A 73 5.31 -2.63 3.86
CA ILE A 73 5.62 -3.41 5.06
C ILE A 73 7.02 -3.04 5.56
N ALA A 74 7.99 -2.95 4.65
CA ALA A 74 9.35 -2.58 4.99
C ALA A 74 9.42 -1.16 5.58
N HIS A 75 8.85 -0.18 4.89
CA HIS A 75 8.79 1.22 5.32
C HIS A 75 8.11 1.36 6.68
N ASN A 76 6.91 0.81 6.85
CA ASN A 76 6.16 0.95 8.10
C ASN A 76 6.89 0.35 9.31
N ARG A 77 7.72 -0.67 9.09
CA ARG A 77 8.56 -1.32 10.11
C ARG A 77 9.97 -0.73 10.23
N GLY A 78 10.29 0.31 9.47
CA GLY A 78 11.63 0.93 9.45
C GLY A 78 12.74 0.00 8.94
N LYS A 79 12.38 -0.98 8.11
CA LYS A 79 13.31 -1.95 7.51
C LYS A 79 13.93 -1.38 6.24
N LYS A 80 15.24 -1.51 6.11
CA LYS A 80 16.02 -0.70 5.15
C LYS A 80 17.01 -1.50 4.31
N THR A 81 17.13 -2.80 4.53
CA THR A 81 18.09 -3.66 3.82
C THR A 81 17.39 -4.58 2.83
N THR A 82 18.13 -5.10 1.85
CA THR A 82 17.63 -6.13 0.92
C THR A 82 17.31 -7.44 1.63
N ALA A 83 18.08 -7.82 2.65
CA ALA A 83 17.79 -8.98 3.49
C ALA A 83 16.45 -8.83 4.25
N ASP A 84 16.12 -7.63 4.71
CA ASP A 84 14.79 -7.38 5.29
C ASP A 84 13.68 -7.57 4.24
N LEU A 85 13.88 -7.13 3.00
CA LEU A 85 12.89 -7.32 1.92
C LEU A 85 12.68 -8.80 1.59
N GLU A 86 13.74 -9.59 1.49
CA GLU A 86 13.65 -11.04 1.28
C GLU A 86 12.86 -11.72 2.40
N ALA A 87 13.15 -11.36 3.66
CA ALA A 87 12.42 -11.87 4.82
C ALA A 87 10.93 -11.48 4.79
N ILE A 88 10.62 -10.25 4.37
CA ILE A 88 9.24 -9.78 4.19
C ILE A 88 8.54 -10.56 3.07
N CYS A 89 9.22 -10.86 1.96
CA CYS A 89 8.66 -11.68 0.89
C CYS A 89 8.26 -13.07 1.42
N ALA A 90 9.14 -13.71 2.20
CA ALA A 90 8.83 -14.99 2.84
C ALA A 90 7.63 -14.90 3.80
N GLU A 91 7.51 -13.81 4.56
CA GLU A 91 6.37 -13.55 5.44
C GLU A 91 5.06 -13.40 4.67
N VAL A 92 5.07 -12.62 3.59
CA VAL A 92 3.90 -12.39 2.73
C VAL A 92 3.45 -13.68 2.05
N ALA A 93 4.40 -14.48 1.54
CA ALA A 93 4.13 -15.80 0.99
C ALA A 93 3.48 -16.73 2.03
N LYS A 94 4.02 -16.76 3.26
CA LYS A 94 3.46 -17.53 4.37
C LYS A 94 2.06 -17.07 4.78
N ALA A 95 1.73 -15.80 4.55
CA ALA A 95 0.41 -15.23 4.81
C ALA A 95 -0.63 -15.51 3.70
N GLY A 96 -0.24 -16.27 2.67
CA GLY A 96 -1.11 -16.74 1.59
C GLY A 96 -1.20 -15.80 0.38
N HIS A 97 -0.22 -14.90 0.20
CA HIS A 97 -0.21 -13.93 -0.89
C HIS A 97 1.09 -13.99 -1.68
N VAL A 98 1.08 -13.66 -2.96
CA VAL A 98 2.32 -13.57 -3.76
C VAL A 98 2.98 -12.20 -3.54
N PRO A 99 4.17 -12.10 -2.90
CA PRO A 99 4.81 -10.80 -2.68
C PRO A 99 5.22 -10.16 -4.00
N SER A 100 5.04 -8.85 -4.12
CA SER A 100 5.52 -8.12 -5.29
C SER A 100 5.96 -6.70 -5.00
N VAL A 101 6.76 -6.19 -5.93
CA VAL A 101 7.00 -4.75 -6.18
C VAL A 101 6.75 -4.49 -7.65
N HIS A 102 6.81 -3.23 -8.07
CA HIS A 102 6.62 -2.91 -9.48
C HIS A 102 7.55 -1.80 -9.96
N GLY A 103 7.72 -1.74 -11.27
CA GLY A 103 8.20 -0.59 -12.01
C GLY A 103 7.16 -0.12 -13.02
N ASP A 104 7.62 0.55 -14.07
CA ASP A 104 6.81 0.84 -15.26
C ASP A 104 7.65 0.81 -16.54
N GLY A 105 6.94 0.84 -17.68
CA GLY A 105 7.56 0.93 -19.01
C GLY A 105 8.62 -0.13 -19.27
N ASP A 106 9.70 0.25 -19.95
CA ASP A 106 10.84 -0.59 -20.36
C ASP A 106 11.73 -1.07 -19.19
N GLY A 107 11.13 -1.48 -18.06
CA GLY A 107 11.84 -1.99 -16.88
C GLY A 107 12.36 -0.92 -15.93
N ASN A 108 11.81 0.29 -15.96
CA ASN A 108 12.20 1.35 -15.05
C ASN A 108 11.66 1.09 -13.64
N MET A 109 12.53 0.67 -12.71
CA MET A 109 12.13 0.36 -11.34
C MET A 109 11.76 1.60 -10.50
N LEU A 110 12.12 2.81 -10.95
CA LEU A 110 11.61 4.06 -10.37
C LEU A 110 10.21 4.44 -10.89
N GLY A 111 9.59 3.58 -11.70
CA GLY A 111 8.21 3.68 -12.14
C GLY A 111 7.17 3.51 -11.02
N CYS A 112 7.59 2.95 -9.88
CA CYS A 112 6.80 2.98 -8.65
C CYS A 112 6.95 4.34 -7.96
N GLY A 113 5.89 5.16 -8.00
CA GLY A 113 5.88 6.48 -7.35
C GLY A 113 6.18 6.41 -5.85
N TYR A 114 5.65 5.42 -5.14
CA TYR A 114 5.90 5.23 -3.71
C TYR A 114 7.37 4.89 -3.41
N CYS A 115 7.93 3.91 -4.14
CA CYS A 115 9.33 3.52 -4.01
C CYS A 115 10.26 4.72 -4.27
N LYS A 116 10.00 5.47 -5.35
CA LYS A 116 10.74 6.68 -5.69
C LYS A 116 10.70 7.74 -4.57
N LEU A 117 9.53 8.00 -3.98
CA LEU A 117 9.41 8.93 -2.86
C LEU A 117 10.21 8.47 -1.63
N TRP A 118 10.15 7.18 -1.30
CA TRP A 118 10.88 6.65 -0.15
C TRP A 118 12.41 6.68 -0.36
N LEU A 119 12.88 6.20 -1.51
CA LEU A 119 14.30 6.20 -1.88
C LEU A 119 14.91 7.61 -1.91
N THR A 120 14.10 8.63 -2.23
CA THR A 120 14.54 10.03 -2.26
C THR A 120 14.30 10.77 -0.95
N GLY A 121 13.99 10.04 0.13
CA GLY A 121 13.86 10.57 1.49
C GLY A 121 12.65 11.49 1.68
N LYS A 122 11.67 11.43 0.78
CA LYS A 122 10.54 12.35 0.82
C LYS A 122 9.67 12.13 2.03
N PHE A 123 9.67 10.94 2.66
CA PHE A 123 8.87 10.64 3.86
C PHE A 123 9.54 10.97 5.20
N ALA A 124 10.79 11.46 5.21
CA ALA A 124 11.54 11.69 6.44
C ALA A 124 10.95 12.78 7.36
N ASP A 125 10.14 13.70 6.81
CA ASP A 125 9.38 14.70 7.56
C ASP A 125 8.16 14.13 8.30
N LEU A 126 7.59 13.02 7.81
CA LEU A 126 6.48 12.35 8.49
C LEU A 126 6.97 11.47 9.64
N ASP A 127 8.08 10.77 9.42
CA ASP A 127 8.77 9.96 10.41
C ASP A 127 10.26 9.88 10.05
N PRO A 128 11.18 10.46 10.85
CA PRO A 128 12.60 10.51 10.51
C PRO A 128 13.27 9.13 10.55
N VAL A 129 12.65 8.14 11.20
CA VAL A 129 13.18 6.77 11.27
C VAL A 129 12.62 5.94 10.14
N LYS A 130 11.30 5.84 10.01
CA LYS A 130 10.63 5.02 8.98
C LYS A 130 10.75 5.62 7.58
N GLY A 131 10.61 6.94 7.48
CA GLY A 131 10.63 7.69 6.22
C GLY A 131 12.02 8.00 5.67
N ALA A 132 13.09 7.74 6.44
CA ALA A 132 14.45 7.80 5.92
C ALA A 132 14.66 6.75 4.81
N PRO A 133 15.46 7.06 3.78
CA PRO A 133 15.72 6.13 2.68
C PRO A 133 16.25 4.77 3.15
N PRO A 134 15.92 3.67 2.44
CA PRO A 134 16.60 2.41 2.61
C PRO A 134 18.04 2.47 2.05
N THR A 135 18.83 1.43 2.31
CA THR A 135 20.25 1.35 1.89
C THR A 135 20.44 0.68 0.53
N TYR A 136 19.39 0.59 -0.28
CA TYR A 136 19.38 -0.07 -1.59
C TYR A 136 18.70 0.82 -2.63
N SER A 137 19.06 0.63 -3.89
CA SER A 137 18.40 1.22 -5.06
C SER A 137 17.12 0.48 -5.44
N ALA A 138 16.32 1.07 -6.34
CA ALA A 138 15.10 0.42 -6.82
C ALA A 138 15.36 -0.93 -7.51
N ASP A 139 16.46 -1.03 -8.27
CA ASP A 139 16.87 -2.27 -8.94
C ASP A 139 17.34 -3.35 -7.96
N GLU A 140 18.14 -2.96 -6.95
CA GLU A 140 18.55 -3.88 -5.87
C GLU A 140 17.35 -4.37 -5.06
N GLY A 141 16.38 -3.49 -4.77
CA GLY A 141 15.13 -3.86 -4.12
C GLY A 141 14.30 -4.84 -4.95
N ALA A 142 14.18 -4.61 -6.26
CA ALA A 142 13.50 -5.52 -7.18
C ALA A 142 14.19 -6.89 -7.26
N ALA A 143 15.52 -6.90 -7.31
CA ALA A 143 16.31 -8.13 -7.31
C ALA A 143 16.14 -8.91 -6.00
N ALA A 144 16.16 -8.23 -4.85
CA ALA A 144 15.92 -8.84 -3.54
C ALA A 144 14.50 -9.44 -3.45
N VAL A 145 13.49 -8.75 -3.98
CA VAL A 145 12.12 -9.30 -4.04
C VAL A 145 12.06 -10.58 -4.88
N LYS A 146 12.74 -10.62 -6.04
CA LYS A 146 12.83 -11.85 -6.84
C LYS A 146 13.59 -12.96 -6.11
N SER A 147 14.69 -12.63 -5.44
CA SER A 147 15.49 -13.54 -4.61
C SER A 147 14.65 -14.17 -3.50
N GLY A 148 13.79 -13.37 -2.86
CA GLY A 148 12.81 -13.83 -1.86
C GLY A 148 11.59 -14.57 -2.42
N GLY A 149 11.59 -14.95 -3.70
CA GLY A 149 10.49 -15.68 -4.36
C GLY A 149 9.31 -14.81 -4.82
N GLY A 150 9.43 -13.49 -4.72
CA GLY A 150 8.42 -12.54 -5.16
C GLY A 150 8.43 -12.24 -6.66
N LYS A 151 7.55 -11.33 -7.05
CA LYS A 151 7.32 -10.91 -8.43
C LYS A 151 7.63 -9.44 -8.63
N VAL A 152 8.02 -9.10 -9.84
CA VAL A 152 8.17 -7.71 -10.28
C VAL A 152 7.15 -7.48 -11.39
N GLU A 153 6.19 -6.62 -11.10
CA GLU A 153 5.14 -6.17 -12.00
C GLU A 153 5.60 -4.96 -12.81
N MET A 154 5.10 -4.80 -14.04
CA MET A 154 5.32 -3.58 -14.83
C MET A 154 3.99 -2.91 -15.17
N CYS A 155 3.80 -1.69 -14.67
CA CYS A 155 2.65 -0.86 -14.98
C CYS A 155 2.73 -0.32 -16.41
N LYS A 156 1.56 -0.19 -17.04
CA LYS A 156 1.37 0.29 -18.42
C LYS A 156 0.54 1.56 -18.43
N GLY A 157 0.88 2.47 -19.34
CA GLY A 157 0.16 3.73 -19.52
C GLY A 157 0.50 4.79 -18.46
N LYS A 158 -0.34 5.83 -18.40
CA LYS A 158 -0.16 6.99 -17.51
C LYS A 158 -1.17 6.93 -16.36
N HIS A 159 -0.79 7.56 -15.25
CA HIS A 159 -1.69 7.81 -14.12
C HIS A 159 -2.86 8.69 -14.54
N ALA A 160 -4.06 8.28 -14.12
CA ALA A 160 -5.32 8.97 -14.33
C ALA A 160 -6.33 8.64 -13.21
N GLU A 161 -5.84 8.31 -12.02
CA GLU A 161 -6.66 7.95 -10.87
C GLU A 161 -7.63 9.08 -10.50
N LYS A 162 -8.90 8.72 -10.31
CA LYS A 162 -9.98 9.70 -10.04
C LYS A 162 -10.24 9.92 -8.55
N PHE A 163 -9.99 8.89 -7.73
CA PHE A 163 -10.15 8.90 -6.28
C PHE A 163 -9.34 7.74 -5.66
N VAL A 164 -9.37 7.67 -4.33
CA VAL A 164 -8.72 6.63 -3.52
C VAL A 164 -9.78 5.81 -2.81
N TYR A 165 -9.78 4.48 -2.99
CA TYR A 165 -10.45 3.60 -2.04
C TYR A 165 -9.54 3.28 -0.87
N ILE A 166 -10.06 3.43 0.35
CA ILE A 166 -9.42 2.94 1.57
C ILE A 166 -10.31 1.81 2.10
N ASN A 167 -9.93 0.57 1.83
CA ASN A 167 -10.76 -0.60 2.05
C ASN A 167 -10.48 -1.26 3.40
N PHE A 168 -11.51 -1.35 4.25
CA PHE A 168 -11.48 -2.02 5.55
C PHE A 168 -12.11 -3.42 5.51
N VAL A 169 -12.66 -3.84 4.37
CA VAL A 169 -13.32 -5.15 4.21
C VAL A 169 -12.26 -6.23 4.04
N ALA A 170 -12.12 -7.08 5.07
CA ALA A 170 -11.13 -8.15 5.11
C ALA A 170 -11.24 -9.10 3.91
N ASP A 171 -10.09 -9.54 3.40
CA ASP A 171 -9.95 -10.50 2.31
C ASP A 171 -10.69 -10.14 1.01
N LYS A 172 -11.01 -8.84 0.85
CA LYS A 172 -11.50 -8.26 -0.40
C LYS A 172 -10.55 -7.18 -0.90
N THR A 173 -10.59 -6.93 -2.21
CA THR A 173 -9.79 -5.93 -2.91
C THR A 173 -10.58 -5.40 -4.11
N VAL A 174 -10.06 -4.34 -4.74
CA VAL A 174 -10.46 -3.93 -6.09
C VAL A 174 -9.30 -4.16 -7.06
N GLU A 175 -9.60 -4.56 -8.29
CA GLU A 175 -8.60 -4.75 -9.36
C GLU A 175 -8.29 -3.43 -10.10
N PRO A 176 -7.08 -3.26 -10.66
CA PRO A 176 -6.77 -2.10 -11.47
C PRO A 176 -7.61 -2.07 -12.75
N ASN A 177 -8.00 -0.88 -13.18
CA ASN A 177 -8.73 -0.67 -14.43
C ASN A 177 -8.11 0.53 -15.16
N GLY A 178 -7.39 0.26 -16.25
CA GLY A 178 -6.66 1.28 -17.01
C GLY A 178 -7.54 2.40 -17.56
N ASP A 179 -8.82 2.12 -17.85
CA ASP A 179 -9.80 3.07 -18.40
C ASP A 179 -10.58 3.81 -17.30
N ASN A 180 -10.59 3.27 -16.08
CA ASN A 180 -11.28 3.85 -14.93
C ASN A 180 -10.43 3.73 -13.66
N GLN A 181 -9.28 4.41 -13.69
CA GLN A 181 -8.27 4.29 -12.65
C GLN A 181 -8.71 4.89 -11.33
N LYS A 182 -8.23 4.27 -10.26
CA LYS A 182 -8.37 4.68 -8.86
C LYS A 182 -7.22 4.09 -8.07
N PHE A 183 -6.76 4.80 -7.05
CA PHE A 183 -5.86 4.21 -6.09
C PHE A 183 -6.66 3.29 -5.16
N VAL A 184 -6.10 2.14 -4.79
CA VAL A 184 -6.73 1.20 -3.87
C VAL A 184 -5.79 0.91 -2.72
N VAL A 185 -6.18 1.22 -1.50
CA VAL A 185 -5.43 0.98 -0.27
C VAL A 185 -6.21 -0.03 0.56
N ASP A 186 -5.76 -1.28 0.61
CA ASP A 186 -6.36 -2.30 1.47
C ASP A 186 -5.89 -2.12 2.92
N ALA A 187 -6.56 -1.24 3.65
CA ALA A 187 -6.25 -0.90 5.05
C ALA A 187 -6.35 -2.12 5.98
N TRP A 188 -7.28 -3.05 5.70
CA TRP A 188 -7.38 -4.32 6.44
C TRP A 188 -6.07 -5.14 6.37
N CYS A 189 -5.31 -5.02 5.28
CA CYS A 189 -4.06 -5.76 5.08
C CYS A 189 -2.96 -5.27 6.02
N ALA A 190 -2.95 -3.98 6.38
CA ALA A 190 -2.04 -3.43 7.37
C ALA A 190 -2.23 -4.10 8.75
N LYS A 191 -3.48 -4.40 9.14
CA LYS A 191 -3.80 -5.19 10.35
C LYS A 191 -3.27 -6.63 10.24
N LYS A 192 -3.46 -7.28 9.08
CA LYS A 192 -2.95 -8.65 8.82
C LYS A 192 -1.44 -8.76 9.02
N PHE A 193 -0.68 -7.75 8.59
CA PHE A 193 0.78 -7.69 8.78
C PHE A 193 1.21 -6.94 10.06
N LYS A 194 0.31 -6.70 11.02
CA LYS A 194 0.62 -6.08 12.32
C LYS A 194 1.38 -4.75 12.18
N LEU A 195 0.99 -3.95 11.19
CA LEU A 195 1.58 -2.65 10.93
C LEU A 195 1.04 -1.60 11.91
N ASP A 196 1.78 -0.51 12.04
CA ASP A 196 1.27 0.72 12.62
C ASP A 196 0.29 1.35 11.62
N ILE A 197 -1.00 1.06 11.82
CA ILE A 197 -2.09 1.44 10.89
C ILE A 197 -2.22 2.96 10.78
N PRO A 198 -2.24 3.76 11.87
CA PRO A 198 -2.25 5.22 11.74
C PRO A 198 -1.08 5.76 10.90
N SER A 199 0.15 5.30 11.19
CA SER A 199 1.34 5.70 10.40
C SER A 199 1.23 5.28 8.93
N TYR A 200 0.70 4.09 8.66
CA TYR A 200 0.47 3.59 7.29
C TYR A 200 -0.52 4.46 6.52
N LEU A 201 -1.67 4.80 7.12
CA LEU A 201 -2.70 5.60 6.45
C LEU A 201 -2.26 7.06 6.25
N VAL A 202 -1.54 7.66 7.19
CA VAL A 202 -0.91 8.99 7.01
C VAL A 202 0.10 8.96 5.86
N THR A 203 0.91 7.91 5.78
CA THR A 203 1.87 7.73 4.68
C THR A 203 1.15 7.54 3.34
N ALA A 204 0.02 6.83 3.32
CA ALA A 204 -0.78 6.63 2.10
C ALA A 204 -1.35 7.95 1.58
N ALA A 205 -1.94 8.77 2.45
CA ALA A 205 -2.42 10.10 2.09
C ALA A 205 -1.27 10.98 1.56
N ALA A 206 -0.15 11.04 2.28
CA ALA A 206 1.02 11.81 1.85
C ALA A 206 1.62 11.31 0.52
N THR A 207 1.54 10.01 0.24
CA THR A 207 1.97 9.45 -1.05
C THR A 207 1.14 10.02 -2.20
N VAL A 208 -0.19 9.98 -2.09
CA VAL A 208 -1.08 10.52 -3.13
C VAL A 208 -0.87 12.02 -3.30
N GLU A 209 -0.79 12.77 -2.20
CA GLU A 209 -0.54 14.22 -2.21
C GLU A 209 0.75 14.58 -2.96
N ARG A 210 1.86 13.87 -2.66
CA ARG A 210 3.19 14.17 -3.23
C ARG A 210 3.34 13.72 -4.67
N LEU A 211 2.53 12.76 -5.10
CA LEU A 211 2.43 12.36 -6.51
C LEU A 211 1.43 13.24 -7.29
N GLY A 212 0.77 14.20 -6.64
CA GLY A 212 -0.22 15.07 -7.27
C GLY A 212 -1.53 14.36 -7.63
N GLY A 213 -1.85 13.26 -6.95
CA GLY A 213 -3.07 12.49 -7.17
C GLY A 213 -4.34 13.13 -6.58
N PRO A 214 -5.51 12.52 -6.79
CA PRO A 214 -6.78 13.05 -6.32
C PRO A 214 -6.89 12.98 -4.80
N LYS A 215 -7.20 14.11 -4.16
CA LYS A 215 -7.49 14.20 -2.72
C LYS A 215 -8.95 13.88 -2.42
N ILE A 216 -9.43 12.76 -2.95
CA ILE A 216 -10.80 12.26 -2.81
C ILE A 216 -10.72 10.83 -2.33
N ALA A 217 -11.23 10.53 -1.14
CA ALA A 217 -11.18 9.22 -0.53
C ALA A 217 -12.58 8.65 -0.29
N LYS A 218 -12.74 7.35 -0.54
CA LYS A 218 -13.92 6.56 -0.20
C LYS A 218 -13.49 5.43 0.71
N LEU A 219 -13.93 5.48 1.96
CA LEU A 219 -13.62 4.48 2.97
C LEU A 219 -14.65 3.35 2.85
N VAL A 220 -14.21 2.18 2.39
CA VAL A 220 -15.10 1.03 2.17
C VAL A 220 -15.18 0.24 3.47
N VAL A 221 -16.37 0.15 4.05
CA VAL A 221 -16.66 -0.60 5.28
C VAL A 221 -17.57 -1.80 4.99
N PRO A 222 -17.56 -2.85 5.83
CA PRO A 222 -18.44 -4.02 5.67
C PRO A 222 -19.93 -3.69 5.52
#